data_AF-A0A117RDT1-F1
#
_entry.id   AF-A0A117RDT1-F1
#
_cell.length_a   1.000
_cell.length_b   1.000
_cell.length_c   1.000
_cell.angle_alpha   90.00
_cell.angle_beta   90.00
_cell.angle_gamma   90.00
#
_symmetry.space_group_name_H-M   'P 1'
#
loop_
_entity.id
_entity.type
_entity.pdbx_description
1 polymer ?
#
loop_
_entity_poly.entity_id
_entity_poly.type
_entity_poly.pdbx_seq_one_letter_code
_entity_poly.pdbx_strand_id
1 'polypeptide(L)'
;MSTQVDHGHELVPSPEQTPDALRAALAVVDPARLPEMQRTKDEAFAKAVEWQSLSPVRSWVLAWARDIEIARRPDLAVRHAHAKHNLEHEDAAVAHRALQELSTVLDEAMKAVRG
;
A
#
# COMPACT_ATOMS: atom_id res chain seq x y z
N MET A 1 11.64 12.41 27.50
CA MET A 1 12.44 11.33 26.89
C MET A 1 11.60 10.76 25.76
N SER A 2 11.83 11.20 24.51
CA SER A 2 11.16 10.62 23.35
C SER A 2 11.98 9.42 22.89
N THR A 3 11.40 8.22 22.99
CA THR A 3 11.96 7.01 22.38
C THR A 3 11.80 7.14 20.87
N GLN A 4 12.84 7.65 20.23
CA GLN A 4 13.01 7.51 18.79
C GLN A 4 13.24 6.02 18.55
N VAL A 5 12.17 5.33 18.17
CA VAL A 5 12.21 3.94 17.73
C VAL A 5 13.19 3.90 16.57
N ASP A 6 14.19 3.03 16.67
CA ASP A 6 15.14 2.76 15.60
C ASP A 6 14.35 2.14 14.44
N HIS A 7 13.83 2.98 13.55
CA HIS A 7 13.13 2.61 12.33
C HIS A 7 14.15 2.06 11.32
N GLY A 8 14.89 1.02 11.70
CA GLY A 8 15.93 0.42 10.88
C GLY A 8 15.39 0.16 9.48
N HIS A 9 15.69 1.09 8.56
CA HIS A 9 15.26 1.17 7.18
C HIS A 9 13.86 1.72 6.83
N GLU A 10 12.97 2.08 7.77
CA GLU A 10 11.63 2.59 7.40
C GLU A 10 11.63 4.12 7.15
N LEU A 11 10.92 4.58 6.11
CA LEU A 11 10.89 6.00 5.72
C LEU A 11 10.00 6.87 6.63
N VAL A 12 8.88 6.31 7.11
CA VAL A 12 7.94 6.94 8.04
C VAL A 12 7.38 5.88 8.98
N PRO A 13 6.94 6.22 10.22
CA PRO A 13 6.23 5.29 11.08
C PRO A 13 4.96 4.72 10.42
N SER A 14 4.49 3.56 10.88
CA SER A 14 3.20 3.01 10.44
C SER A 14 2.09 4.04 10.69
N PRO A 15 1.36 4.48 9.66
CA PRO A 15 0.30 5.47 9.83
C PRO A 15 -0.93 4.85 10.48
N GLU A 16 -1.70 5.67 11.18
CA GLU A 16 -3.07 5.31 11.55
C GLU A 16 -3.93 5.09 10.29
N GLN A 17 -4.92 4.19 10.36
CA GLN A 17 -5.82 3.89 9.25
C GLN A 17 -6.94 4.95 9.10
N THR A 18 -6.56 6.22 9.13
CA THR A 18 -7.46 7.35 8.87
C THR A 18 -7.07 8.01 7.55
N PRO A 19 -8.03 8.58 6.77
CA PRO A 19 -7.72 9.20 5.48
C PRO A 19 -6.61 10.27 5.55
N ASP A 20 -6.60 11.07 6.62
CA ASP A 20 -5.62 12.14 6.79
C ASP A 20 -4.22 11.63 7.15
N ALA A 21 -4.12 10.62 8.02
CA ALA A 21 -2.84 10.00 8.35
C ALA A 21 -2.24 9.27 7.14
N LEU A 22 -3.06 8.55 6.37
CA LEU A 22 -2.63 7.90 5.13
C LEU A 22 -2.15 8.94 4.11
N ARG A 23 -2.85 10.06 3.95
CA ARG A 23 -2.44 11.14 3.04
C ARG A 23 -1.11 11.78 3.47
N ALA A 24 -0.93 12.00 4.77
CA ALA A 24 0.31 12.55 5.31
C ALA A 24 1.51 11.61 5.07
N ALA A 25 1.33 10.31 5.29
CA ALA A 25 2.37 9.32 5.01
C ALA A 25 2.68 9.23 3.50
N LEU A 26 1.65 9.20 2.65
CA LEU A 26 1.81 9.15 1.20
C LEU A 26 2.60 10.36 0.66
N ALA A 27 2.36 11.55 1.21
CA ALA A 27 3.10 12.75 0.83
C ALA A 27 4.61 12.66 1.09
N VAL A 28 5.04 11.78 2.01
CA VAL A 28 6.47 11.54 2.29
C VAL A 28 7.02 10.42 1.41
N VAL A 29 6.30 9.30 1.27
CA VAL A 29 6.84 8.09 0.62
C VAL A 29 6.65 8.07 -0.90
N ASP A 30 5.57 8.65 -1.41
CA ASP A 30 5.28 8.71 -2.86
C ASP A 30 4.31 9.87 -3.19
N PRO A 31 4.79 11.13 -3.16
CA PRO A 31 3.93 12.30 -3.37
C PRO A 31 3.29 12.35 -4.76
N ALA A 32 3.87 11.67 -5.75
CA ALA A 32 3.33 11.61 -7.10
C ALA A 32 1.96 10.90 -7.18
N ARG A 33 1.65 10.05 -6.19
CA ARG A 33 0.38 9.30 -6.11
C ARG A 33 -0.73 10.04 -5.34
N LEU A 34 -0.50 11.23 -4.80
CA LEU A 34 -1.54 12.00 -4.12
C LEU A 34 -2.79 12.28 -4.99
N PRO A 35 -2.68 12.61 -6.30
CA PRO A 35 -3.84 12.75 -7.16
C PRO A 35 -4.63 11.45 -7.35
N GLU A 36 -3.94 10.31 -7.44
CA GLU A 36 -4.56 8.98 -7.52
C GLU A 36 -5.34 8.65 -6.24
N MET A 37 -4.74 8.95 -5.08
CA MET A 37 -5.40 8.76 -3.78
C MET A 37 -6.69 9.57 -3.68
N GLN A 38 -6.67 10.83 -4.11
CA GLN A 38 -7.87 11.68 -4.12
C GLN A 38 -8.94 11.13 -5.06
N ARG A 39 -8.60 10.80 -6.30
CA ARG A 39 -9.54 10.23 -7.28
C ARG A 39 -10.20 8.94 -6.77
N THR A 40 -9.40 8.00 -6.26
CA THR A 40 -9.92 6.71 -5.77
C THR A 40 -10.74 6.87 -4.49
N LYS A 41 -10.48 7.90 -3.68
CA LYS A 41 -11.31 8.26 -2.53
C LYS A 41 -12.69 8.69 -3.00
N ASP A 42 -12.75 9.59 -3.98
CA ASP A 42 -14.01 10.10 -4.53
C ASP A 42 -14.83 8.97 -5.16
N GLU A 43 -14.19 8.05 -5.88
CA GLU A 43 -14.82 6.82 -6.40
C GLU A 43 -15.37 5.92 -5.27
N ALA A 44 -14.64 5.77 -4.17
CA ALA A 44 -15.10 4.97 -3.02
C ALA A 44 -16.31 5.60 -2.33
N PHE A 45 -16.36 6.93 -2.18
CA PHE A 45 -17.52 7.63 -1.64
C PHE A 45 -18.74 7.50 -2.57
N ALA A 46 -18.55 7.67 -3.89
CA ALA A 46 -19.62 7.48 -4.86
C ALA A 46 -20.23 6.06 -4.78
N LYS A 47 -19.37 5.03 -4.76
CA LYS A 47 -19.79 3.63 -4.59
C LYS A 47 -20.48 3.37 -3.25
N ALA A 48 -20.04 4.03 -2.18
CA ALA A 48 -20.66 3.86 -0.86
C ALA A 48 -22.10 4.37 -0.83
N VAL A 49 -22.38 5.47 -1.52
CA VAL A 49 -23.75 5.99 -1.72
C VAL A 49 -24.55 5.05 -2.61
N GLU A 50 -24.01 4.68 -3.78
CA GLU A 50 -24.67 3.79 -4.74
C GLU A 50 -25.05 2.44 -4.11
N TRP A 51 -24.13 1.83 -3.37
CA TRP A 51 -24.31 0.51 -2.77
C TRP A 51 -24.92 0.58 -1.36
N GLN A 52 -25.20 1.77 -0.85
CA GLN A 52 -25.68 2.00 0.52
C GLN A 52 -24.84 1.25 1.57
N SER A 53 -23.52 1.29 1.41
CA SER A 53 -22.59 0.47 2.18
C SER A 53 -21.27 1.19 2.41
N LEU A 54 -20.73 1.09 3.63
CA LEU A 54 -19.39 1.62 3.94
C LEU A 54 -18.25 0.71 3.45
N SER A 55 -18.55 -0.44 2.86
CA SER A 55 -17.52 -1.38 2.39
C SER A 55 -16.55 -0.78 1.37
N PRO A 56 -16.96 0.03 0.37
CA PRO A 56 -16.04 0.69 -0.55
C PRO A 56 -15.03 1.60 0.16
N VAL A 57 -15.47 2.38 1.14
CA VAL A 57 -14.59 3.27 1.93
C VAL A 57 -13.61 2.46 2.77
N ARG A 58 -14.07 1.39 3.44
CA ARG A 58 -13.19 0.49 4.21
C ARG A 58 -12.15 -0.19 3.31
N SER A 59 -12.56 -0.66 2.14
CA SER A 59 -11.63 -1.25 1.16
C SER A 59 -10.62 -0.24 0.65
N TRP A 60 -11.02 1.02 0.44
CA TRP A 60 -10.12 2.11 0.05
C TRP A 60 -9.07 2.39 1.13
N VAL A 61 -9.47 2.46 2.41
CA VAL A 61 -8.55 2.63 3.55
C VAL A 61 -7.52 1.50 3.57
N LEU A 62 -7.98 0.24 3.49
CA LEU A 62 -7.09 -0.92 3.54
C LEU A 62 -6.12 -0.99 2.35
N ALA A 63 -6.59 -0.65 1.15
CA ALA A 63 -5.76 -0.65 -0.04
C ALA A 63 -4.62 0.38 0.07
N TRP A 64 -4.94 1.61 0.50
CA TRP A 64 -3.93 2.65 0.68
C TRP A 64 -3.00 2.39 1.86
N ALA A 65 -3.51 1.83 2.96
CA ALA A 65 -2.66 1.41 4.08
C ALA A 65 -1.61 0.37 3.64
N ARG A 66 -2.01 -0.64 2.85
CA ARG A 66 -1.10 -1.65 2.30
C ARG A 66 -0.07 -1.05 1.36
N ASP A 67 -0.51 -0.22 0.41
CA ASP A 67 0.38 0.38 -0.57
C ASP A 67 1.42 1.29 0.09
N ILE A 68 1.02 2.04 1.14
CA ILE A 68 1.92 2.87 1.95
C ILE A 68 2.86 1.98 2.78
N GLU A 69 2.38 0.88 3.35
CA GLU A 69 3.24 -0.07 4.09
C GLU A 69 4.35 -0.65 3.21
N ILE A 70 4.04 -0.94 1.94
CA ILE A 70 5.05 -1.35 0.96
C ILE A 70 6.03 -0.21 0.68
N ALA A 71 5.53 1.00 0.42
CA ALA A 71 6.37 2.14 0.04
C ALA A 71 7.28 2.62 1.19
N ARG A 72 6.82 2.57 2.43
CA ARG A 72 7.60 3.04 3.59
C ARG A 72 8.74 2.08 3.97
N ARG A 73 8.75 0.85 3.44
CA ARG A 73 9.73 -0.21 3.70
C ARG A 73 10.56 -0.49 2.44
N PRO A 74 11.78 0.07 2.30
CA PRO A 74 12.58 -0.02 1.07
C PRO A 74 12.86 -1.45 0.60
N ASP A 75 13.08 -2.39 1.51
CA ASP A 75 13.24 -3.82 1.21
C ASP A 75 12.00 -4.39 0.52
N LEU A 76 10.82 -4.06 1.04
CA LEU A 76 9.54 -4.52 0.53
C LEU A 76 9.18 -3.82 -0.79
N ALA A 77 9.47 -2.52 -0.91
CA ALA A 77 9.28 -1.75 -2.13
C ALA A 77 10.11 -2.29 -3.30
N VAL A 78 11.38 -2.63 -3.07
CA VAL A 78 12.25 -3.22 -4.11
C VAL A 78 11.72 -4.57 -4.56
N ARG A 79 11.34 -5.45 -3.63
CA ARG A 79 10.74 -6.75 -3.95
C ARG A 79 9.44 -6.60 -4.74
N HIS A 80 8.57 -5.68 -4.32
CA HIS A 80 7.31 -5.37 -5.00
C HIS A 80 7.55 -4.90 -6.44
N ALA A 81 8.46 -3.93 -6.64
CA ALA A 81 8.79 -3.41 -7.97
C ALA A 81 9.38 -4.49 -8.88
N HIS A 82 10.31 -5.29 -8.37
CA HIS A 82 10.92 -6.39 -9.11
C HIS A 82 9.89 -7.48 -9.48
N ALA A 83 9.00 -7.84 -8.56
CA ALA A 83 7.92 -8.79 -8.84
C ALA A 83 6.97 -8.25 -9.91
N LYS A 84 6.52 -6.98 -9.80
CA LYS A 84 5.64 -6.38 -10.83
C LYS A 84 6.30 -6.32 -12.20
N HIS A 85 7.58 -5.98 -12.28
CA HIS A 85 8.31 -5.91 -13.55
C HIS A 85 8.33 -7.27 -14.28
N ASN A 86 8.40 -8.37 -13.54
CA ASN A 86 8.53 -9.72 -14.09
C ASN A 86 7.19 -10.44 -14.37
N LEU A 87 6.04 -9.82 -14.09
CA LEU A 87 4.72 -10.44 -14.32
C LEU A 87 4.44 -10.72 -15.81
N GLU A 88 4.95 -9.87 -16.70
CA GLU A 88 4.76 -9.96 -18.15
C GLU A 88 5.96 -10.62 -18.85
N HIS A 89 6.83 -11.28 -18.09
CA HIS A 89 8.02 -11.93 -18.64
C HIS A 89 7.64 -13.08 -19.59
N GLU A 90 8.36 -13.19 -20.71
CA GLU A 90 8.09 -14.18 -21.76
C GLU A 90 8.22 -15.64 -21.27
N ASP A 91 9.19 -15.89 -20.39
CA ASP A 91 9.29 -17.16 -19.66
C ASP A 91 8.19 -17.25 -18.58
N ALA A 92 7.26 -18.18 -18.79
CA ALA A 92 6.16 -18.46 -17.87
C ALA A 92 6.61 -18.85 -16.46
N ALA A 93 7.77 -19.50 -16.30
CA ALA A 93 8.31 -19.86 -14.99
C ALA A 93 8.81 -18.62 -14.23
N VAL A 94 9.29 -17.59 -14.93
CA VAL A 94 9.64 -16.30 -14.35
C VAL A 94 8.37 -15.55 -13.95
N ALA A 95 7.39 -15.44 -14.85
CA ALA A 95 6.11 -14.80 -14.57
C ALA A 95 5.36 -15.44 -13.38
N HIS A 96 5.39 -16.77 -13.28
CA HIS A 96 4.76 -17.47 -12.16
C HIS A 96 5.45 -17.18 -10.82
N ARG A 97 6.78 -17.19 -10.78
CA ARG A 97 7.55 -16.81 -9.57
C ARG A 97 7.30 -15.34 -9.20
N ALA A 98 7.20 -14.46 -10.18
CA ALA A 98 6.88 -13.05 -9.98
C ALA A 98 5.50 -12.86 -9.34
N LEU A 99 4.49 -13.62 -9.80
CA LEU A 99 3.15 -13.61 -9.20
C LEU A 99 3.17 -14.09 -7.75
N GLN A 100 3.88 -15.18 -7.46
CA GLN A 100 4.03 -15.71 -6.10
C GLN A 100 4.72 -14.70 -5.16
N GLU A 101 5.78 -14.05 -5.64
CA GLU A 101 6.49 -13.02 -4.87
C GLU A 101 5.59 -11.80 -4.64
N LEU A 102 4.85 -11.36 -5.65
CA LEU A 102 3.91 -10.25 -5.51
C LEU A 102 2.83 -10.55 -4.47
N SER A 103 2.22 -11.74 -4.51
CA SER A 103 1.26 -12.17 -3.48
C SER A 103 1.89 -12.17 -2.08
N THR A 104 3.11 -12.69 -1.95
CA THR A 104 3.83 -12.72 -0.68
C THR A 104 4.06 -11.31 -0.11
N VAL A 105 4.51 -10.38 -0.95
CA VAL A 105 4.74 -8.98 -0.55
C VAL A 105 3.43 -8.30 -0.13
N LEU A 106 2.34 -8.49 -0.89
CA LEU A 106 1.04 -7.94 -0.54
C LEU A 106 0.51 -8.50 0.78
N ASP A 107 0.68 -9.79 1.03
CA ASP A 107 0.26 -10.45 2.28
C ASP A 107 1.10 -9.98 3.48
N GLU A 108 2.42 -9.83 3.31
CA GLU A 108 3.31 -9.31 4.33
C GLU A 108 2.90 -7.89 4.75
N ALA A 109 2.65 -7.01 3.77
CA ALA A 109 2.15 -5.66 4.03
C ALA A 109 0.77 -5.67 4.71
N MET A 110 -0.16 -6.50 4.24
CA MET A 110 -1.50 -6.60 4.84
C MET A 110 -1.48 -7.12 6.27
N LYS A 111 -0.55 -8.03 6.62
CA LYS A 111 -0.35 -8.48 8.00
C LYS A 111 0.12 -7.34 8.88
N ALA A 112 1.15 -6.60 8.45
CA ALA A 112 1.67 -5.46 9.18
C ALA A 112 0.60 -4.37 9.42
N VAL A 113 -0.23 -4.09 8.41
CA VAL A 113 -1.36 -3.14 8.53
C VAL A 113 -2.38 -3.57 9.59
N ARG A 114 -2.59 -4.88 9.77
CA ARG A 114 -3.63 -5.42 10.68
C ARG A 114 -3.15 -5.65 12.12
N GLY A 115 -1.84 -5.68 12.35
CA GLY A 115 -1.22 -6.07 13.63
C GLY A 115 -0.90 -7.55 13.68
#